data_AF-A0A7Y3DW48-F1
#
_entry.id   AF-A0A7Y3DW48-F1
#
_cell.length_a   1.000
_cell.length_b   1.000
_cell.length_c   1.000
_cell.angle_alpha   90.00
_cell.angle_beta   90.00
_cell.angle_gamma   90.00
#
_symmetry.space_group_name_H-M   'P 1'
#
loop_
_entity.id
_entity.type
_entity.pdbx_description
1 polymer ?
#
loop_
_entity_poly.entity_id
_entity_poly.type
_entity_poly.pdbx_seq_one_letter_code
_entity_poly.pdbx_strand_id
1 'polypeptide(L)'
;PYPSSVQIGETSAADFDFPWGPHAPKLLPNGNILVFDNGTYRNFNDDNRYSRVVEYEIDDTNKTVRQVWQYGKERGEEFYSSIVSDADYLPGTENILVTSGYILPQSNHSGKIVEVNRKTGEEVFEATLYFKTLNGDKTVAGWGQTDILYRSERMPLKK
;
A
#
# COMPACT_ATOMS: atom_id res chain seq x y z
N PRO A 1 -6.60 -25.58 5.75
CA PRO A 1 -6.11 -24.49 6.63
C PRO A 1 -4.59 -24.35 6.41
N TYR A 2 -4.05 -23.13 6.44
CA TYR A 2 -2.61 -22.92 6.29
C TYR A 2 -1.82 -23.50 7.48
N PRO A 3 -0.51 -23.79 7.32
CA PRO A 3 0.35 -24.14 8.45
C PRO A 3 0.33 -23.09 9.56
N SER A 4 0.66 -23.49 10.80
CA SER A 4 0.64 -22.58 11.96
C SER A 4 1.49 -21.33 11.75
N SER A 5 2.67 -21.47 11.13
CA SER A 5 3.59 -20.35 10.85
C SER A 5 2.94 -19.27 9.98
N VAL A 6 2.08 -19.67 9.02
CA VAL A 6 1.32 -18.72 8.21
C VAL A 6 0.20 -18.10 9.02
N GLN A 7 -0.54 -18.88 9.81
CA GLN A 7 -1.66 -18.39 10.61
C GLN A 7 -1.25 -17.35 11.67
N ILE A 8 -0.02 -17.44 12.19
CA ILE A 8 0.53 -16.48 13.15
C ILE A 8 1.38 -15.38 12.49
N GLY A 9 1.56 -15.43 11.18
CA GLY A 9 2.30 -14.42 10.41
C GLY A 9 3.82 -14.56 10.39
N GLU A 10 4.41 -15.63 10.91
CA GLU A 10 5.86 -15.89 10.82
C GLU A 10 6.33 -16.14 9.38
N THR A 11 5.45 -16.61 8.50
CA THR A 11 5.76 -16.86 7.09
C THR A 11 4.58 -16.50 6.20
N SER A 12 4.84 -16.03 4.98
CA SER A 12 3.82 -15.90 3.94
C SER A 12 3.50 -17.25 3.29
N ALA A 13 2.25 -17.45 2.85
CA ALA A 13 1.89 -18.47 1.88
C ALA A 13 2.03 -17.92 0.44
N ALA A 14 1.98 -18.80 -0.57
CA ALA A 14 2.08 -18.39 -1.97
C ALA A 14 0.88 -17.50 -2.40
N ASP A 15 -0.29 -17.77 -1.84
CA ASP A 15 -1.57 -17.15 -2.16
C ASP A 15 -2.10 -16.24 -1.05
N PHE A 16 -1.40 -16.15 0.09
CA PHE A 16 -1.85 -15.36 1.24
C PHE A 16 -0.67 -14.80 2.05
N ASP A 17 -0.77 -13.54 2.43
CA ASP A 17 0.06 -12.94 3.48
C ASP A 17 -0.79 -11.90 4.23
N PHE A 18 -0.49 -11.67 5.50
CA PHE A 18 -1.11 -10.61 6.29
C PHE A 18 -0.61 -9.22 5.86
N PRO A 19 -1.33 -8.14 6.18
CA PRO A 19 -0.81 -6.80 5.99
C PRO A 19 0.08 -6.38 7.18
N TRP A 20 1.18 -5.69 6.89
CA TRP A 20 2.19 -5.28 7.86
C TRP A 20 2.37 -3.76 7.83
N GLY A 21 2.15 -3.13 8.97
CA GLY A 21 2.00 -1.67 9.06
C GLY A 21 0.86 -1.12 8.19
N PRO A 22 -0.36 -1.70 8.22
CA PRO A 22 -1.43 -1.34 7.28
C PRO A 22 -1.86 0.12 7.40
N HIS A 23 -2.18 0.72 6.26
CA HIS A 23 -2.83 2.01 6.14
C HIS A 23 -4.09 1.93 5.28
N ALA A 24 -4.98 2.88 5.53
CA ALA A 24 -6.22 3.09 4.78
C ALA A 24 -7.05 1.83 4.49
N PRO A 25 -7.46 1.05 5.50
CA PRO A 25 -8.47 0.03 5.29
C PRO A 25 -9.77 0.65 4.79
N LYS A 26 -10.28 0.18 3.65
CA LYS A 26 -11.55 0.60 3.05
C LYS A 26 -12.45 -0.61 2.82
N LEU A 27 -13.73 -0.49 3.15
CA LEU A 27 -14.75 -1.46 2.78
C LEU A 27 -15.18 -1.20 1.33
N LEU A 28 -15.08 -2.22 0.48
CA LEU A 28 -15.47 -2.16 -0.92
C LEU A 28 -16.96 -2.46 -1.10
N PRO A 29 -17.58 -2.07 -2.24
CA PRO A 29 -19.00 -2.33 -2.50
C PRO A 29 -19.39 -3.81 -2.50
N ASN A 30 -18.45 -4.71 -2.79
CA ASN A 30 -18.65 -6.17 -2.73
C ASN A 30 -18.51 -6.75 -1.32
N GLY A 31 -18.24 -5.93 -0.30
CA GLY A 31 -18.02 -6.36 1.08
C GLY A 31 -16.57 -6.74 1.41
N ASN A 32 -15.67 -6.73 0.44
CA ASN A 32 -14.25 -7.01 0.67
C ASN A 32 -13.55 -5.81 1.33
N ILE A 33 -12.39 -6.07 1.93
CA ILE A 33 -11.54 -5.04 2.53
C ILE A 33 -10.34 -4.79 1.62
N LEU A 34 -10.14 -3.54 1.20
CA LEU A 34 -8.92 -3.06 0.55
C LEU A 34 -8.01 -2.42 1.58
N VAL A 35 -6.70 -2.69 1.53
CA VAL A 35 -5.70 -2.13 2.45
C VAL A 35 -4.43 -1.79 1.68
N PHE A 36 -3.79 -0.67 2.03
CA PHE A 36 -2.38 -0.46 1.71
C PHE A 36 -1.53 -1.14 2.79
N ASP A 37 -0.78 -2.17 2.40
CA ASP A 37 0.17 -2.91 3.24
C ASP A 37 1.57 -2.33 3.00
N ASN A 38 2.09 -1.58 3.97
CA ASN A 38 3.42 -0.98 3.88
C ASN A 38 4.53 -2.02 3.85
N GLY A 39 4.35 -3.17 4.51
CA GLY A 39 5.35 -4.24 4.59
C GLY A 39 6.43 -4.05 5.64
N THR A 40 6.32 -3.03 6.49
CA THR A 40 7.32 -2.75 7.53
C THR A 40 7.27 -3.84 8.60
N TYR A 41 8.44 -4.41 8.92
CA TYR A 41 8.58 -5.57 9.82
C TYR A 41 7.79 -6.81 9.39
N ARG A 42 7.64 -7.02 8.07
CA ARG A 42 6.93 -8.18 7.51
C ARG A 42 7.47 -9.48 8.09
N ASN A 43 6.56 -10.35 8.51
CA ASN A 43 6.89 -11.63 9.14
C ASN A 43 7.75 -11.50 10.41
N PHE A 44 7.53 -10.43 11.19
CA PHE A 44 8.26 -10.08 12.41
C PHE A 44 9.77 -9.86 12.22
N ASN A 45 10.22 -9.63 10.98
CA ASN A 45 11.60 -9.33 10.60
C ASN A 45 11.63 -8.23 9.53
N ASP A 46 12.81 -7.80 9.10
CA ASP A 46 12.97 -6.76 8.06
C ASP A 46 13.60 -7.30 6.77
N ASP A 47 13.53 -8.62 6.55
CA ASP A 47 14.21 -9.28 5.42
C ASP A 47 13.38 -9.19 4.12
N ASN A 48 12.06 -9.01 4.23
CA ASN A 48 11.11 -9.03 3.11
C ASN A 48 10.36 -7.71 2.96
N ARG A 49 11.04 -6.70 2.39
CA ARG A 49 10.50 -5.35 2.22
C ARG A 49 9.85 -5.17 0.85
N TYR A 50 8.54 -5.03 0.87
CA TYR A 50 7.74 -4.57 -0.27
C TYR A 50 6.41 -4.02 0.26
N SER A 51 5.90 -3.01 -0.42
CA SER A 51 4.54 -2.53 -0.17
C SER A 51 3.61 -3.08 -1.23
N ARG A 52 2.35 -3.23 -0.87
CA ARG A 52 1.29 -3.65 -1.79
C ARG A 52 -0.03 -3.04 -1.40
N VAL A 53 -0.91 -2.90 -2.37
CA VAL A 53 -2.35 -2.86 -2.07
C VAL A 53 -2.88 -4.26 -2.16
N VAL A 54 -3.67 -4.67 -1.18
CA VAL A 54 -4.19 -6.02 -1.07
C VAL A 54 -5.68 -5.97 -0.78
N GLU A 55 -6.42 -6.89 -1.39
CA GLU A 55 -7.84 -7.07 -1.15
C GLU A 55 -8.10 -8.42 -0.48
N TYR A 56 -8.88 -8.38 0.59
CA TYR A 56 -9.31 -9.54 1.34
C TYR A 56 -10.82 -9.70 1.28
N GLU A 57 -11.26 -10.90 0.92
CA GLU A 57 -12.63 -11.37 1.16
C GLU A 57 -12.73 -11.89 2.58
N ILE A 58 -13.74 -11.44 3.32
CA ILE A 58 -13.97 -11.79 4.72
C ILE A 58 -15.29 -12.55 4.82
N ASP A 59 -15.23 -13.77 5.32
CA ASP A 59 -16.42 -14.53 5.72
C ASP A 59 -16.61 -14.38 7.23
N ASP A 60 -17.48 -13.45 7.63
CA ASP A 60 -17.77 -13.21 9.04
C ASP A 60 -18.59 -14.34 9.67
N THR A 61 -19.28 -15.19 8.90
CA THR A 61 -20.01 -16.33 9.47
C THR A 61 -19.04 -17.43 9.86
N ASN A 62 -18.14 -17.80 8.95
CA ASN A 62 -17.18 -18.89 9.15
C ASN A 62 -15.86 -18.43 9.78
N LYS A 63 -15.69 -17.12 10.02
CA LYS A 63 -14.47 -16.49 10.54
C LYS A 63 -13.22 -16.83 9.71
N THR A 64 -13.35 -16.69 8.40
CA THR A 64 -12.23 -16.93 7.47
C THR A 64 -11.91 -15.69 6.64
N VAL A 65 -10.67 -15.63 6.16
CA VAL A 65 -10.19 -14.57 5.28
C VAL A 65 -9.50 -15.20 4.07
N ARG A 66 -9.72 -14.63 2.90
CA ARG A 66 -9.05 -15.00 1.65
C ARG A 66 -8.46 -13.78 1.00
N GLN A 67 -7.18 -13.81 0.65
CA GLN A 67 -6.57 -12.81 -0.20
C GLN A 67 -7.05 -13.06 -1.63
N VAL A 68 -7.67 -12.05 -2.27
CA VAL A 68 -8.30 -12.23 -3.59
C VAL A 68 -7.63 -11.44 -4.69
N TRP A 69 -6.85 -10.42 -4.32
CA TRP A 69 -6.15 -9.56 -5.26
C TRP A 69 -4.99 -8.86 -4.54
N GLN A 70 -3.94 -8.52 -5.30
CA GLN A 70 -2.90 -7.61 -4.84
C GLN A 70 -2.24 -6.89 -6.02
N TYR A 71 -1.57 -5.78 -5.72
CA TYR A 71 -0.71 -5.05 -6.63
C TYR A 71 0.44 -4.40 -5.86
N GLY A 72 1.64 -4.34 -6.45
CA GLY A 72 2.79 -3.59 -5.95
C GLY A 72 3.92 -4.43 -5.37
N LYS A 73 3.66 -5.68 -4.98
CA LYS A 73 4.69 -6.60 -4.45
C LYS A 73 5.87 -6.77 -5.41
N GLU A 74 5.56 -6.93 -6.69
CA GLU A 74 6.53 -7.17 -7.76
C GLU A 74 7.37 -5.93 -8.09
N ARG A 75 6.97 -4.74 -7.62
CA ARG A 75 7.72 -3.49 -7.79
C ARG A 75 8.86 -3.33 -6.80
N GLY A 76 8.83 -4.04 -5.67
CA GLY A 76 9.92 -4.01 -4.69
C GLY A 76 10.27 -2.59 -4.21
N GLU A 77 11.55 -2.30 -4.10
CA GLU A 77 12.09 -1.07 -3.47
C GLU A 77 11.68 0.24 -4.18
N GLU A 78 11.38 0.23 -5.49
CA GLU A 78 10.90 1.45 -6.18
C GLU A 78 9.48 1.87 -5.79
N PHE A 79 8.74 0.98 -5.12
CA PHE A 79 7.38 1.20 -4.66
C PHE A 79 7.21 1.01 -3.16
N TYR A 80 8.25 0.53 -2.48
CA TYR A 80 8.24 0.31 -1.04
C TYR A 80 8.14 1.63 -0.29
N SER A 81 7.06 1.78 0.49
CA SER A 81 6.82 2.89 1.39
C SER A 81 6.67 2.36 2.81
N SER A 82 7.62 2.67 3.68
CA SER A 82 7.64 2.15 5.05
C SER A 82 6.59 2.80 5.97
N ILE A 83 6.04 3.94 5.57
CA ILE A 83 5.04 4.72 6.33
C ILE A 83 4.01 5.37 5.39
N VAL A 84 2.97 5.96 5.98
CA VAL A 84 1.87 6.68 5.29
C VAL A 84 1.26 5.84 4.16
N SER A 85 0.76 6.45 3.08
CA SER A 85 0.17 5.81 1.89
C SER A 85 -1.36 5.67 1.95
N ASP A 86 -1.95 5.42 0.78
CA ASP A 86 -3.41 5.27 0.61
C ASP A 86 -3.75 4.28 -0.51
N ALA A 87 -4.96 3.74 -0.44
CA ALA A 87 -5.54 2.87 -1.45
C ALA A 87 -7.05 3.15 -1.56
N ASP A 88 -7.48 3.63 -2.72
CA ASP A 88 -8.87 4.03 -2.97
C ASP A 88 -9.44 3.31 -4.17
N TYR A 89 -10.60 2.69 -3.97
CA TYR A 89 -11.42 2.16 -5.06
C TYR A 89 -12.15 3.32 -5.76
N LEU A 90 -12.05 3.38 -7.09
CA LEU A 90 -12.66 4.42 -7.91
C LEU A 90 -13.96 3.92 -8.53
N PRO A 91 -15.15 4.32 -8.04
CA PRO A 91 -16.42 3.71 -8.47
C PRO A 91 -16.76 3.92 -9.95
N GLY A 92 -16.23 4.97 -10.58
CA GLY A 92 -16.50 5.28 -11.98
C GLY A 92 -15.74 4.41 -12.99
N THR A 93 -14.56 3.91 -12.63
CA THR A 93 -13.71 3.09 -13.50
C THR A 93 -13.49 1.67 -12.97
N GLU A 94 -13.82 1.42 -11.70
CA GLU A 94 -13.50 0.21 -10.95
C GLU A 94 -11.99 -0.03 -10.78
N ASN A 95 -11.16 0.99 -11.09
CA ASN A 95 -9.72 0.98 -10.86
C ASN A 95 -9.40 1.24 -9.39
N ILE A 96 -8.16 0.95 -9.00
CA ILE A 96 -7.62 1.34 -7.70
C ILE A 96 -6.64 2.50 -7.91
N LEU A 97 -6.86 3.60 -7.18
CA LEU A 97 -5.86 4.64 -6.98
C LEU A 97 -4.97 4.24 -5.81
N VAL A 98 -3.67 4.20 -6.04
CA VAL A 98 -2.67 3.81 -5.05
C VAL A 98 -1.73 4.98 -4.82
N THR A 99 -1.52 5.33 -3.56
CA THR A 99 -0.50 6.30 -3.15
C THR A 99 0.60 5.58 -2.40
N SER A 100 1.80 5.44 -2.96
CA SER A 100 2.98 5.02 -2.20
C SER A 100 3.73 6.27 -1.73
N GLY A 101 3.63 6.56 -0.43
CA GLY A 101 3.80 7.93 0.07
C GLY A 101 5.20 8.34 0.52
N TYR A 102 6.09 7.39 0.79
CA TYR A 102 7.41 7.64 1.35
C TYR A 102 8.43 6.58 0.93
N ILE A 103 8.98 6.76 -0.27
CA ILE A 103 9.93 5.84 -0.91
C ILE A 103 11.37 6.31 -0.67
N LEU A 104 12.21 5.40 -0.17
CA LEU A 104 13.62 5.62 0.17
C LEU A 104 14.57 4.72 -0.65
N PRO A 105 15.79 5.19 -0.97
CA PRO A 105 16.10 6.48 -1.56
C PRO A 105 16.52 6.24 -3.02
N GLN A 106 15.72 6.55 -4.03
CA GLN A 106 16.23 6.49 -5.41
C GLN A 106 16.84 7.84 -5.79
N SER A 107 18.00 8.16 -5.20
CA SER A 107 18.77 9.43 -5.27
C SER A 107 18.10 10.70 -4.73
N ASN A 108 16.77 10.72 -4.62
CA ASN A 108 15.99 11.72 -3.92
C ASN A 108 14.74 11.02 -3.34
N HIS A 109 14.25 11.41 -2.16
CA HIS A 109 13.02 10.78 -1.64
C HIS A 109 11.85 11.12 -2.57
N SER A 110 10.87 10.23 -2.63
CA SER A 110 9.72 10.43 -3.50
C SER A 110 8.46 9.78 -2.97
N GLY A 111 7.34 10.16 -3.57
CA GLY A 111 6.09 9.41 -3.50
C GLY A 111 5.58 9.12 -4.91
N LYS A 112 4.78 8.06 -5.07
CA LYS A 112 4.14 7.67 -6.32
C LYS A 112 2.62 7.66 -6.16
N ILE A 113 1.95 8.11 -7.21
CA ILE A 113 0.50 7.97 -7.38
C ILE A 113 0.31 7.10 -8.62
N VAL A 114 -0.37 5.96 -8.47
CA VAL A 114 -0.63 5.01 -9.54
C VAL A 114 -2.11 4.73 -9.62
N GLU A 115 -2.71 4.79 -10.80
CA GLU A 115 -4.02 4.20 -11.04
C GLU A 115 -3.83 2.86 -11.74
N VAL A 116 -4.30 1.78 -11.11
CA VAL A 116 -4.20 0.42 -11.65
C VAL A 116 -5.57 -0.11 -12.02
N ASN A 117 -5.67 -0.68 -13.21
CA ASN A 117 -6.83 -1.44 -13.62
C ASN A 117 -6.93 -2.71 -12.78
N ARG A 118 -7.94 -2.79 -11.92
CA ARG A 118 -8.10 -3.91 -10.98
C ARG A 118 -8.28 -5.26 -11.68
N LYS A 119 -8.88 -5.29 -12.87
CA LYS A 119 -9.19 -6.53 -13.61
C LYS A 119 -7.97 -7.06 -14.35
N THR A 120 -7.16 -6.18 -14.95
CA THR A 120 -6.01 -6.59 -15.78
C THR A 120 -4.68 -6.51 -15.03
N GLY A 121 -4.60 -5.73 -13.95
CA GLY A 121 -3.36 -5.40 -13.26
C GLY A 121 -2.52 -4.33 -13.97
N GLU A 122 -3.00 -3.79 -15.09
CA GLU A 122 -2.27 -2.78 -15.87
C GLU A 122 -2.32 -1.41 -15.19
N GLU A 123 -1.17 -0.75 -15.10
CA GLU A 123 -1.09 0.65 -14.70
C GLU A 123 -1.63 1.53 -15.83
N VAL A 124 -2.69 2.29 -15.56
CA VAL A 124 -3.29 3.22 -16.54
C VAL A 124 -2.80 4.66 -16.35
N PHE A 125 -2.14 4.93 -15.22
CA PHE A 125 -1.51 6.20 -14.89
C PHE A 125 -0.44 5.99 -13.83
N GLU A 126 0.69 6.70 -13.94
CA GLU A 126 1.66 6.87 -12.87
C GLU A 126 2.16 8.32 -12.84
N ALA A 127 2.29 8.89 -11.64
CA ALA A 127 3.05 10.09 -11.38
C ALA A 127 4.02 9.89 -10.22
N THR A 128 5.24 10.40 -10.35
CA THR A 128 6.25 10.42 -9.29
C THR A 128 6.46 11.85 -8.80
N LEU A 129 6.37 12.07 -7.49
CA LEU A 129 6.64 13.33 -6.84
C LEU A 129 7.99 13.23 -6.14
N TYR A 130 8.98 13.97 -6.62
CA TYR A 130 10.28 14.07 -5.96
C TYR A 130 10.23 15.13 -4.86
N PHE A 131 10.62 14.74 -3.65
CA PHE A 131 10.62 15.60 -2.47
C PHE A 131 11.80 16.56 -2.49
N LYS A 132 11.61 17.75 -1.90
CA LYS A 132 12.62 18.82 -1.87
C LYS A 132 13.30 18.91 -0.52
N THR A 133 12.53 18.73 0.55
CA THR A 133 12.99 18.87 1.94
C THR A 133 13.08 17.50 2.59
N LEU A 134 14.28 16.92 2.60
CA LEU A 134 14.47 15.57 3.16
C LEU A 134 14.75 15.59 4.67
N ASN A 135 15.38 16.66 5.16
CA ASN A 135 15.98 16.73 6.51
C ASN A 135 15.56 17.97 7.32
N GLY A 136 14.65 18.80 6.79
CA GLY A 136 14.38 20.16 7.27
C GLY A 136 15.64 20.97 7.54
N ASP A 137 15.55 21.94 8.43
CA ASP A 137 16.70 22.74 8.88
C ASP A 137 17.54 22.02 9.95
N LYS A 138 17.15 20.81 10.37
CA LYS A 138 17.79 19.98 11.42
C LYS A 138 17.91 20.67 12.78
N THR A 139 17.25 21.82 12.98
CA THR A 139 17.34 22.60 14.22
C THR A 139 16.42 22.06 15.31
N VAL A 140 15.39 21.32 14.92
CA VAL A 140 14.44 20.66 15.81
C VAL A 140 14.30 19.20 15.37
N ALA A 141 14.59 18.27 16.28
CA ALA A 141 14.34 16.85 16.05
C ALA A 141 12.83 16.61 15.90
N GLY A 142 12.39 16.06 14.77
CA GLY A 142 10.99 15.69 14.56
C GLY A 142 10.65 15.34 13.11
N TRP A 143 9.57 14.57 12.93
CA TRP A 143 9.06 14.13 11.63
C TRP A 143 8.46 15.26 10.78
N GLY A 144 8.15 16.42 11.37
CA GLY A 144 7.54 17.56 10.68
C GLY A 144 8.48 18.30 9.71
N GLN A 145 9.67 17.78 9.49
CA GLN A 145 10.74 18.39 8.71
C GLN A 145 11.03 17.65 7.39
N THR A 146 10.39 16.51 7.15
CA THR A 146 10.56 15.70 5.94
C THR A 146 9.30 15.79 5.10
N ASP A 147 9.46 16.10 3.82
CA ASP A 147 8.39 16.02 2.84
C ASP A 147 7.90 14.57 2.74
N ILE A 148 6.58 14.40 2.79
CA ILE A 148 5.89 13.12 2.62
C ILE A 148 4.67 13.33 1.71
N LEU A 149 4.35 12.33 0.91
CA LEU A 149 3.05 12.28 0.23
C LEU A 149 2.11 11.48 1.13
N TYR A 150 1.37 12.18 1.99
CA TYR A 150 0.55 11.50 3.00
C TYR A 150 -0.51 10.59 2.37
N ARG A 151 -1.34 11.17 1.49
CA ARG A 151 -2.45 10.53 0.76
C ARG A 151 -2.71 11.29 -0.55
N SER A 152 -3.44 10.69 -1.48
CA SER A 152 -3.96 11.37 -2.67
C SER A 152 -5.39 10.96 -2.96
N GLU A 153 -6.16 11.83 -3.60
CA GLU A 153 -7.58 11.63 -3.89
C GLU A 153 -7.88 12.00 -5.34
N ARG A 154 -8.72 11.21 -6.01
CA ARG A 154 -9.18 11.53 -7.37
C ARG A 154 -10.39 12.45 -7.32
N MET A 155 -10.18 13.73 -7.62
CA MET A 155 -11.24 14.74 -7.63
C MET A 155 -11.85 14.91 -9.03
N PRO A 156 -13.17 15.09 -9.15
CA PRO A 156 -13.78 15.52 -10.41
C PRO A 156 -13.34 16.94 -10.73
N LEU A 157 -13.11 17.23 -12.01
CA LEU A 157 -12.96 18.61 -12.46
C LEU A 157 -14.31 19.31 -12.32
N LYS A 158 -14.37 20.39 -11.53
CA LYS A 158 -15.52 21.29 -11.53
C LYS A 158 -15.57 21.95 -12.91
N LYS A 159 -16.64 21.66 -13.66
CA LYS A 159 -16.99 22.42 -14.87
C LYS A 159 -17.61 23.74 -14.49
#